data_AF-A0A3D1FD20-F1
#
_entry.id   AF-A0A3D1FD20-F1
#
_cell.length_a   1.000
_cell.length_b   1.000
_cell.length_c   1.000
_cell.angle_alpha   90.00
_cell.angle_beta   90.00
_cell.angle_gamma   90.00
#
_symmetry.space_group_name_H-M   'P 1'
#
loop_
_entity.id
_entity.type
_entity.pdbx_description
1 polymer ?
#
loop_
_entity_poly.entity_id
_entity_poly.type
_entity_poly.pdbx_seq_one_letter_code
_entity_poly.pdbx_strand_id
1 'polypeptide(L)'
;MRKILYVVLDGLGDLPIKELGDKTPLEAAFTPNMDKLAQKGKTGIVYPVAKGIAPESDVAVICLLGYDAHKYYTGRGPLESYAEGLEIHDGDLALRVNFGTVDKDGKTILDRRVGRNLTTEEATELAKEINSKVILSGGTFEFRNTIGHRGVLVIRGQRGRLSGWITNTDPAYGREGVFGIALEKFPNTIQ
;
A
#
# COMPACT_ATOMS: atom_id res chain seq x y z
N MET A 1 11.25 19.02 28.88
CA MET A 1 10.86 17.82 28.13
C MET A 1 12.10 17.12 27.60
N ARG A 2 12.13 15.79 27.56
CA ARG A 2 13.20 15.04 26.88
C ARG A 2 12.83 14.89 25.41
N LYS A 3 13.83 14.85 24.52
CA LYS A 3 13.61 14.52 23.09
C LYS A 3 13.35 13.01 22.98
N ILE A 4 12.49 12.63 22.04
CA ILE A 4 12.18 11.23 21.72
C ILE A 4 12.77 10.93 20.34
N LEU A 5 13.52 9.83 20.24
CA LEU A 5 13.92 9.23 18.97
C LEU A 5 13.12 7.95 18.79
N TYR A 6 12.34 7.87 17.72
CA TYR A 6 11.54 6.71 17.37
C TYR A 6 12.08 6.09 16.09
N VAL A 7 12.45 4.81 16.13
CA VAL A 7 13.07 4.09 15.01
C VAL A 7 12.20 2.88 14.69
N VAL A 8 11.72 2.81 13.45
CA VAL A 8 10.98 1.65 12.92
C VAL A 8 11.89 0.95 11.90
N LEU A 9 12.14 -0.33 12.13
CA LEU A 9 12.83 -1.19 11.17
C LEU A 9 11.76 -1.92 10.35
N ASP A 10 11.58 -1.49 9.09
CA ASP A 10 10.55 -2.07 8.22
C ASP A 10 10.87 -3.54 7.90
N GLY A 11 9.87 -4.41 7.99
CA GLY A 11 10.02 -5.84 7.76
C GLY A 11 10.94 -6.57 8.75
N LEU A 12 11.15 -6.06 9.97
CA LEU A 12 12.08 -6.65 10.95
C LEU A 12 11.70 -8.08 11.40
N GLY A 13 10.40 -8.34 11.55
CA GLY A 13 9.90 -9.63 12.02
C GLY A 13 9.97 -10.70 10.93
N ASP A 14 10.49 -11.87 11.29
CA ASP A 14 10.64 -13.00 10.37
C ASP A 14 10.44 -14.34 11.10
N LEU A 15 10.43 -15.43 10.34
CA LEU A 15 10.39 -16.80 10.83
C LEU A 15 11.81 -17.39 10.93
N PRO A 16 12.00 -18.46 11.71
CA PRO A 16 13.23 -19.25 11.71
C PRO A 16 13.58 -19.80 10.32
N ILE A 17 14.86 -19.67 9.94
CA ILE A 17 15.39 -20.09 8.63
C ILE A 17 16.45 -21.17 8.84
N LYS A 18 16.36 -22.29 8.11
CA LYS A 18 17.26 -23.46 8.26
C LYS A 18 18.71 -23.11 7.96
N GLU A 19 18.95 -22.31 6.93
CA GLU A 19 20.27 -21.83 6.51
C GLU A 19 20.95 -20.96 7.56
N LEU A 20 20.17 -20.40 8.50
CA LEU A 20 20.67 -19.61 9.64
C LEU A 20 20.76 -20.43 10.94
N GLY A 21 20.63 -21.76 10.86
CA GLY A 21 20.62 -22.65 12.02
C GLY A 21 19.33 -22.52 12.84
N ASP A 22 18.18 -22.46 12.15
CA ASP A 22 16.84 -22.30 12.74
C ASP A 22 16.69 -21.02 13.58
N LYS A 23 17.36 -19.94 13.16
CA LYS A 23 17.23 -18.59 13.69
C LYS A 23 16.51 -17.67 12.72
N THR A 24 15.90 -16.60 13.22
CA THR A 24 15.47 -15.47 12.40
C THR A 24 16.67 -14.67 11.87
N PRO A 25 16.54 -13.87 10.80
CA PRO A 25 17.60 -12.96 10.35
C PRO A 25 18.08 -12.00 11.45
N LEU A 26 17.17 -11.49 12.28
CA LEU A 26 17.52 -10.60 13.39
C LEU A 26 18.38 -11.30 14.45
N GLU A 27 18.06 -12.56 14.79
CA GLU A 27 18.85 -13.35 15.76
C GLU A 27 20.20 -13.83 15.21
N ALA A 28 20.31 -14.03 13.89
CA ALA A 28 21.55 -14.43 13.24
C ALA A 28 22.50 -13.24 12.99
N ALA A 29 21.96 -12.03 12.84
CA ALA A 29 22.74 -10.84 12.58
C ALA A 29 23.59 -10.40 13.79
N PHE A 30 24.78 -9.86 13.51
CA PHE A 30 25.61 -9.26 14.56
C PHE A 30 25.13 -7.84 14.87
N THR A 31 24.35 -7.68 15.96
CA THR A 31 23.63 -6.44 16.30
C THR A 31 24.03 -5.81 17.65
N PRO A 32 25.33 -5.60 17.94
CA PRO A 32 25.80 -5.25 19.29
C PRO A 32 25.20 -3.96 19.86
N ASN A 33 24.82 -3.01 19.00
CA ASN A 33 24.17 -1.77 19.43
C ASN A 33 22.72 -1.99 19.86
N MET A 34 21.95 -2.80 19.13
CA MET A 34 20.57 -3.13 19.51
C MET A 34 20.56 -4.02 20.75
N ASP A 35 21.50 -4.97 20.85
CA ASP A 35 21.64 -5.84 22.01
C ASP A 35 21.93 -5.03 23.28
N LYS A 36 22.83 -4.03 23.17
CA LYS A 36 23.14 -3.11 24.27
C LYS A 36 21.94 -2.25 24.66
N LEU A 37 21.12 -1.81 23.70
CA LEU A 37 19.88 -1.08 23.98
C LEU A 37 18.86 -1.99 24.69
N ALA A 38 18.70 -3.24 24.25
CA ALA A 38 17.81 -4.20 24.87
C ALA A 38 18.22 -4.53 26.32
N GLN A 39 19.52 -4.73 26.58
CA GLN A 39 20.06 -5.01 27.92
C GLN A 39 19.89 -3.83 28.90
N LYS A 40 19.96 -2.58 28.41
CA LYS A 40 19.87 -1.37 29.24
C LYS A 40 18.45 -0.78 29.30
N GLY A 41 17.55 -1.30 28.47
CA GLY A 41 16.22 -0.75 28.25
C GLY A 41 15.11 -1.64 28.76
N LYS A 42 13.94 -1.52 28.12
CA LYS A 42 12.80 -2.42 28.30
C LYS A 42 12.44 -3.01 26.95
N THR A 43 12.12 -4.30 26.92
CA THR A 43 11.72 -5.03 25.72
C THR A 43 10.26 -5.47 25.83
N GLY A 44 9.66 -5.79 24.69
CA GLY A 44 8.28 -6.24 24.60
C GLY A 44 7.92 -6.66 23.18
N ILE A 45 6.70 -7.17 23.03
CA ILE A 45 6.11 -7.52 21.73
C ILE A 45 5.05 -6.48 21.40
N VAL A 46 5.00 -6.05 20.14
CA VAL A 46 3.99 -5.13 19.63
C VAL A 46 3.16 -5.81 18.56
N TYR A 47 1.85 -5.65 18.65
CA TYR A 47 0.94 -5.90 17.54
C TYR A 47 0.63 -4.54 16.92
N PRO A 48 1.18 -4.19 15.74
CA PRO A 48 1.03 -2.84 15.20
C PRO A 48 -0.44 -2.44 15.02
N VAL A 49 -1.30 -3.37 14.60
CA VAL A 49 -2.75 -3.13 14.43
C VAL A 49 -3.54 -3.93 15.45
N ALA A 50 -3.56 -5.26 15.31
CA ALA A 50 -4.15 -6.17 16.29
C ALA A 50 -3.54 -7.56 16.17
N LYS A 51 -3.81 -8.42 17.16
CA LYS A 51 -3.38 -9.81 17.12
C LYS A 51 -4.03 -10.53 15.93
N GLY A 52 -3.22 -11.21 15.11
CA GLY A 52 -3.67 -11.97 13.95
C GLY A 52 -3.90 -11.14 12.69
N ILE A 53 -3.65 -9.82 12.72
CA ILE A 53 -3.73 -8.95 11.53
C ILE A 53 -2.30 -8.70 11.04
N ALA A 54 -2.01 -9.12 9.81
CA ALA A 54 -0.79 -8.74 9.10
C ALA A 54 -1.03 -7.36 8.45
N PRO A 55 -0.39 -6.28 8.94
CA PRO A 55 -0.69 -4.95 8.45
C PRO A 55 0.07 -4.63 7.16
N GLU A 56 -0.53 -3.80 6.30
CA GLU A 56 0.23 -3.03 5.33
C GLU A 56 1.00 -1.88 6.03
N SER A 57 2.07 -1.39 5.40
CA SER A 57 2.98 -0.41 6.00
C SER A 57 2.28 0.90 6.42
N ASP A 58 1.26 1.33 5.68
CA ASP A 58 0.53 2.57 5.92
C ASP A 58 -0.28 2.51 7.22
N VAL A 59 -1.12 1.48 7.40
CA VAL A 59 -1.90 1.29 8.62
C VAL A 59 -0.99 1.03 9.83
N ALA A 60 0.11 0.28 9.65
CA ALA A 60 1.07 0.04 10.72
C ALA A 60 1.68 1.34 11.24
N VAL A 61 2.14 2.22 10.35
CA VAL A 61 2.76 3.50 10.74
C VAL A 61 1.76 4.39 11.49
N ILE A 62 0.50 4.47 11.02
CA ILE A 62 -0.54 5.27 11.69
C ILE A 62 -0.76 4.79 13.13
N CYS A 63 -0.90 3.48 13.35
CA CYS A 63 -1.05 2.92 14.68
C CYS A 63 0.20 3.12 15.55
N LEU A 64 1.40 2.93 14.99
CA LEU A 64 2.66 3.12 15.71
C LEU A 64 2.89 4.57 16.16
N LEU A 65 2.35 5.55 15.41
CA LEU A 65 2.33 6.96 15.79
C LEU A 65 1.25 7.31 16.83
N GLY A 66 0.45 6.32 17.27
CA GLY A 66 -0.53 6.45 18.34
C GLY A 66 -1.95 6.81 17.86
N TYR A 67 -2.21 6.78 16.56
CA TYR A 67 -3.55 7.01 16.03
C TYR A 67 -4.37 5.73 16.01
N ASP A 68 -5.66 5.84 16.35
CA ASP A 68 -6.62 4.76 16.11
C ASP A 68 -6.91 4.66 14.61
N ALA A 69 -6.37 3.64 13.95
CA ALA A 69 -6.59 3.42 12.53
C ALA A 69 -8.08 3.21 12.18
N HIS A 70 -8.90 2.65 13.07
CA HIS A 70 -10.34 2.51 12.78
C HIS A 70 -11.06 3.86 12.68
N LYS A 71 -10.50 4.90 13.28
CA LYS A 71 -11.07 6.26 13.28
C LYS A 71 -10.40 7.18 12.26
N TYR A 72 -9.09 7.10 12.10
CA TYR A 72 -8.31 8.10 11.36
C TYR A 72 -7.73 7.60 10.04
N TYR A 73 -7.68 6.29 9.80
CA TYR A 73 -7.15 5.78 8.54
C TYR A 73 -8.14 6.03 7.41
N THR A 74 -7.69 6.76 6.39
CA THR A 74 -8.49 7.15 5.22
C THR A 74 -8.37 6.16 4.07
N GLY A 75 -7.51 5.15 4.19
CA GLY A 75 -7.14 4.24 3.10
C GLY A 75 -5.83 4.64 2.44
N ARG A 76 -5.24 3.69 1.70
CA ARG A 76 -3.93 3.87 1.04
C ARG A 76 -3.94 4.89 -0.10
N GLY A 77 -5.03 4.90 -0.87
CA GLY A 77 -5.21 5.80 -2.02
C GLY A 77 -5.07 7.27 -1.62
N PRO A 78 -5.84 7.77 -0.64
CA PRO A 78 -5.69 9.15 -0.17
C PRO A 78 -4.29 9.53 0.30
N LEU A 79 -3.61 8.64 1.02
CA LEU A 79 -2.25 8.89 1.53
C LEU A 79 -1.23 8.99 0.40
N GLU A 80 -1.24 8.05 -0.56
CA GLU A 80 -0.32 8.08 -1.70
C GLU A 80 -0.62 9.27 -2.62
N SER A 81 -1.90 9.57 -2.87
CA SER A 81 -2.28 10.76 -3.66
C SER A 81 -1.80 12.07 -3.03
N TYR A 82 -1.91 12.21 -1.70
CA TYR A 82 -1.38 13.39 -1.00
C TYR A 82 0.14 13.47 -1.10
N ALA A 83 0.85 12.35 -0.93
CA ALA A 83 2.31 12.28 -1.09
C ALA A 83 2.78 12.69 -2.49
N GLU A 84 1.99 12.38 -3.52
CA GLU A 84 2.25 12.79 -4.90
C GLU A 84 1.80 14.24 -5.21
N GLY A 85 1.27 14.98 -4.24
CA GLY A 85 0.83 16.36 -4.42
C GLY A 85 -0.50 16.50 -5.17
N LEU A 86 -1.36 15.47 -5.14
CA LEU A 86 -2.74 15.57 -5.59
C LEU A 86 -3.62 16.13 -4.47
N GLU A 87 -4.48 17.08 -4.84
CA GLU A 87 -5.50 17.59 -3.92
C GLU A 87 -6.67 16.60 -3.84
N ILE A 88 -7.09 16.29 -2.62
CA ILE A 88 -8.18 15.35 -2.35
C ILE A 88 -9.16 16.01 -1.40
N HIS A 89 -10.42 16.05 -1.82
CA HIS A 89 -11.49 16.61 -1.01
C HIS A 89 -12.38 15.52 -0.43
N ASP A 90 -13.11 15.87 0.62
CA ASP A 90 -14.08 14.94 1.21
C ASP A 90 -15.20 14.63 0.19
N GLY A 91 -15.35 13.35 -0.17
CA GLY A 91 -16.23 12.89 -1.23
C GLY A 91 -15.53 12.53 -2.55
N ASP A 92 -14.22 12.77 -2.67
CA ASP A 92 -13.41 12.22 -3.75
C ASP A 92 -13.08 10.74 -3.47
N LEU A 93 -12.84 9.99 -4.55
CA LEU A 93 -12.37 8.60 -4.48
C LEU A 93 -10.91 8.55 -4.94
N ALA A 94 -9.99 8.32 -4.01
CA ALA A 94 -8.57 8.14 -4.31
C ALA A 94 -8.18 6.66 -4.20
N LEU A 95 -7.48 6.15 -5.21
CA LEU A 95 -7.09 4.76 -5.33
C LEU A 95 -5.60 4.65 -5.62
N ARG A 96 -4.94 3.72 -4.94
CA ARG A 96 -3.65 3.21 -5.41
C ARG A 96 -3.91 2.27 -6.58
N VAL A 97 -3.15 2.45 -7.65
CA VAL A 97 -3.29 1.69 -8.89
C VAL A 97 -1.94 1.17 -9.33
N ASN A 98 -1.95 0.08 -10.10
CA ASN A 98 -0.77 -0.42 -10.78
C ASN A 98 -1.06 -0.53 -12.27
N PHE A 99 -0.06 -0.25 -13.09
CA PHE A 99 0.01 -0.79 -14.44
C PHE A 99 0.17 -2.31 -14.35
N GLY A 100 -0.59 -3.01 -15.19
CA GLY A 100 -0.54 -4.46 -15.35
C GLY A 100 -0.66 -4.83 -16.83
N THR A 101 -0.18 -6.01 -17.15
CA THR A 101 -0.27 -6.62 -18.48
C THR A 101 -1.43 -7.60 -18.48
N VAL A 102 -2.35 -7.41 -19.43
CA VAL A 102 -3.46 -8.34 -19.70
C VAL A 102 -3.24 -9.08 -21.00
N ASP A 103 -3.85 -10.25 -21.12
CA ASP A 103 -3.89 -10.99 -22.38
C ASP A 103 -4.79 -10.29 -23.41
N LYS A 104 -4.81 -10.80 -24.65
CA LYS A 104 -5.60 -10.27 -25.77
C LYS A 104 -7.10 -10.24 -25.51
N ASP A 105 -7.58 -11.04 -24.55
CA ASP A 105 -8.99 -11.03 -24.11
C ASP A 105 -9.35 -9.80 -23.26
N GLY A 106 -8.36 -9.01 -22.83
CA GLY A 106 -8.51 -7.82 -22.00
C GLY A 106 -8.94 -8.09 -20.56
N LYS A 107 -8.97 -9.35 -20.12
CA LYS A 107 -9.48 -9.76 -18.81
C LYS A 107 -8.50 -10.62 -18.02
N THR A 108 -7.78 -11.50 -18.71
CA THR A 108 -6.80 -12.39 -18.08
C THR A 108 -5.55 -11.59 -17.77
N ILE A 109 -5.13 -11.58 -16.50
CA ILE A 109 -3.96 -10.86 -16.03
C ILE A 109 -2.73 -11.74 -16.24
N LEU A 110 -1.81 -11.29 -17.09
CA LEU A 110 -0.52 -11.93 -17.31
C LEU A 110 0.51 -11.52 -16.26
N ASP A 111 0.53 -10.22 -15.91
CA ASP A 111 1.41 -9.69 -14.87
C ASP A 111 0.80 -8.43 -14.24
N ARG A 112 0.66 -8.42 -12.91
CA ARG A 112 0.07 -7.31 -12.15
C ARG A 112 1.01 -6.12 -11.94
N ARG A 113 2.28 -6.24 -12.33
CA ARG A 113 3.36 -5.27 -12.06
C ARG A 113 4.27 -5.04 -13.27
N VAL A 114 3.86 -5.51 -14.44
CA VAL A 114 4.58 -5.36 -15.71
C VAL A 114 6.05 -5.79 -15.56
N GLY A 115 6.30 -7.01 -15.09
CA GLY A 115 7.66 -7.56 -14.89
C GLY A 115 8.54 -6.77 -13.91
N ARG A 116 8.00 -5.73 -13.25
CA ARG A 116 8.76 -4.65 -12.58
C ARG A 116 9.80 -3.97 -13.48
N ASN A 117 9.62 -3.98 -14.80
CA ASN A 117 10.55 -3.36 -15.75
C ASN A 117 9.99 -2.11 -16.46
N LEU A 118 8.73 -1.74 -16.19
CA LEU A 118 8.15 -0.49 -16.70
C LEU A 118 8.93 0.71 -16.17
N THR A 119 9.49 1.50 -17.09
CA THR A 119 10.25 2.71 -16.75
C THR A 119 9.31 3.86 -16.37
N THR A 120 9.86 4.87 -15.67
CA THR A 120 9.08 6.05 -15.29
C THR A 120 8.65 6.84 -16.52
N GLU A 121 9.49 6.89 -17.56
CA GLU A 121 9.21 7.55 -18.82
C GLU A 121 8.02 6.89 -19.54
N GLU A 122 8.04 5.56 -19.69
CA GLU A 122 6.92 4.81 -20.28
C GLU A 122 5.64 4.97 -19.46
N ALA A 123 5.73 4.86 -18.14
CA ALA A 123 4.59 5.03 -17.24
C ALA A 123 3.99 6.45 -17.36
N THR A 124 4.83 7.46 -17.61
CA THR A 124 4.40 8.86 -17.81
C THR A 124 3.65 9.02 -19.13
N GLU A 125 4.12 8.42 -20.22
CA GLU A 125 3.40 8.44 -21.50
C GLU A 125 2.06 7.70 -21.42
N LEU A 126 2.02 6.54 -20.76
CA LEU A 126 0.77 5.82 -20.50
C LEU A 126 -0.21 6.64 -19.64
N ALA A 127 0.30 7.32 -18.61
CA ALA A 127 -0.51 8.21 -17.79
C ALA A 127 -1.11 9.37 -18.61
N LYS A 128 -0.33 10.00 -19.50
CA LYS A 128 -0.81 11.07 -20.40
C LYS A 128 -1.91 10.56 -21.34
N GLU A 129 -1.73 9.37 -21.89
CA GLU A 129 -2.71 8.72 -22.75
C GLU A 129 -4.03 8.45 -22.02
N ILE A 130 -3.97 7.93 -20.78
CA ILE A 130 -5.15 7.72 -19.94
C ILE A 130 -5.87 9.04 -19.68
N ASN A 131 -5.16 10.06 -19.19
CA ASN A 131 -5.76 11.35 -18.85
C ASN A 131 -6.34 12.09 -20.07
N SER A 132 -5.80 11.88 -21.26
CA SER A 132 -6.28 12.56 -22.49
C SER A 132 -7.42 11.84 -23.20
N LYS A 133 -7.47 10.50 -23.15
CA LYS A 133 -8.41 9.71 -23.94
C LYS A 133 -9.60 9.18 -23.15
N VAL A 134 -9.45 8.96 -21.84
CA VAL A 134 -10.55 8.44 -21.01
C VAL A 134 -11.43 9.59 -20.55
N ILE A 135 -12.73 9.47 -20.80
CA ILE A 135 -13.74 10.44 -20.36
C ILE A 135 -14.77 9.71 -19.50
N LEU A 136 -14.97 10.20 -18.28
CA LEU A 136 -16.00 9.69 -17.38
C LEU A 136 -17.30 10.47 -17.61
N SER A 137 -18.43 9.76 -17.70
CA SER A 137 -19.75 10.38 -17.91
C SER A 137 -20.34 11.05 -16.66
N GLY A 138 -19.82 10.73 -15.47
CA GLY A 138 -20.35 11.19 -14.18
C GLY A 138 -19.34 11.90 -13.28
N GLY A 139 -18.17 12.24 -13.80
CA GLY A 139 -17.06 12.74 -12.99
C GLY A 139 -15.88 13.22 -13.82
N THR A 140 -14.85 13.69 -13.13
CA THR A 140 -13.51 13.87 -13.67
C THR A 140 -12.56 12.96 -12.92
N PHE A 141 -11.37 12.76 -13.45
CA PHE A 141 -10.31 12.09 -12.72
C PHE A 141 -8.97 12.72 -13.02
N GLU A 142 -8.00 12.43 -12.15
CA GLU A 142 -6.59 12.67 -12.38
C GLU A 142 -5.83 11.38 -12.07
N PHE A 143 -5.09 10.88 -13.05
CA PHE A 143 -4.22 9.72 -12.89
C PHE A 143 -2.76 10.17 -12.93
N ARG A 144 -1.96 9.76 -11.94
CA ARG A 144 -0.52 10.09 -11.87
C ARG A 144 0.27 8.82 -11.63
N ASN A 145 1.22 8.53 -12.50
CA ASN A 145 2.20 7.46 -12.27
C ASN A 145 3.19 7.90 -11.18
N THR A 146 3.72 6.93 -10.42
CA THR A 146 4.74 7.17 -9.40
C THR A 146 6.01 6.40 -9.77
N ILE A 147 6.42 5.42 -8.96
CA ILE A 147 7.64 4.65 -9.19
C ILE A 147 7.31 3.33 -9.90
N GLY A 148 7.85 3.20 -11.12
CA GLY A 148 7.72 2.02 -11.96
C GLY A 148 6.27 1.76 -12.35
N HIS A 149 5.75 0.57 -12.03
CA HIS A 149 4.37 0.18 -12.32
C HIS A 149 3.31 0.86 -11.45
N ARG A 150 3.67 1.66 -10.45
CA ARG A 150 2.71 2.21 -9.49
C ARG A 150 2.12 3.52 -10.00
N GLY A 151 0.92 3.82 -9.50
CA GLY A 151 0.26 5.10 -9.72
C GLY A 151 -0.83 5.37 -8.70
N VAL A 152 -1.42 6.54 -8.81
CA VAL A 152 -2.57 6.99 -8.02
C VAL A 152 -3.64 7.53 -8.96
N LEU A 153 -4.89 7.29 -8.61
CA LEU A 153 -6.07 7.74 -9.35
C LEU A 153 -7.01 8.46 -8.39
N VAL A 154 -7.30 9.73 -8.66
CA VAL A 154 -8.29 10.51 -7.91
C VAL A 154 -9.48 10.77 -8.81
N ILE A 155 -10.65 10.27 -8.45
CA ILE A 155 -11.92 10.45 -9.17
C ILE A 155 -12.79 11.43 -8.37
N ARG A 156 -13.37 12.39 -9.08
CA ARG A 156 -14.24 13.43 -8.51
C ARG A 156 -15.62 13.34 -9.13
N GLY A 157 -16.64 13.13 -8.31
CA GLY A 157 -18.02 12.99 -8.77
C GLY A 157 -18.64 14.34 -9.12
N GLN A 158 -19.29 14.45 -10.28
CA GLN A 158 -20.00 15.68 -10.66
C GLN A 158 -21.35 15.85 -9.92
N ARG A 159 -21.97 14.73 -9.53
CA ARG A 159 -23.35 14.71 -8.99
C ARG A 159 -23.42 14.41 -7.49
N GLY A 160 -22.29 14.39 -6.79
CA GLY A 160 -22.24 14.13 -5.36
C GLY A 160 -20.98 13.41 -4.92
N ARG A 161 -20.97 13.08 -3.63
CA ARG A 161 -19.85 12.40 -2.96
C ARG A 161 -19.78 10.94 -3.42
N LEU A 162 -18.57 10.51 -3.76
CA LEU A 162 -18.29 9.12 -4.07
C LEU A 162 -18.10 8.31 -2.78
N SER A 163 -18.33 7.01 -2.90
CA SER A 163 -18.11 6.07 -1.80
C SER A 163 -16.82 5.30 -2.04
N GLY A 164 -15.98 5.21 -1.01
CA GLY A 164 -14.88 4.25 -0.98
C GLY A 164 -15.35 2.80 -0.77
N TRP A 165 -16.66 2.56 -0.59
CA TRP A 165 -17.21 1.22 -0.46
C TRP A 165 -17.37 0.48 -1.79
N ILE A 166 -16.25 0.23 -2.45
CA ILE A 166 -16.17 -0.47 -3.72
C ILE A 166 -15.37 -1.77 -3.60
N THR A 167 -15.53 -2.65 -4.58
CA THR A 167 -14.69 -3.83 -4.76
C THR A 167 -13.34 -3.46 -5.35
N ASN A 168 -12.34 -4.34 -5.19
CA ASN A 168 -11.04 -4.16 -5.81
C ASN A 168 -11.03 -4.81 -7.20
N THR A 169 -10.36 -4.20 -8.17
CA THR A 169 -10.16 -4.77 -9.50
C THR A 169 -8.95 -5.69 -9.56
N ASP A 170 -7.97 -5.49 -8.66
CA ASP A 170 -6.83 -6.39 -8.48
C ASP A 170 -7.26 -7.61 -7.64
N PRO A 171 -7.32 -8.82 -8.23
CA PRO A 171 -7.92 -9.99 -7.59
C PRO A 171 -7.16 -10.47 -6.36
N ALA A 172 -5.93 -10.02 -6.14
CA ALA A 172 -5.13 -10.46 -5.00
C ALA A 172 -5.32 -9.62 -3.74
N TYR A 173 -6.18 -8.61 -3.79
CA TYR A 173 -6.47 -7.79 -2.61
C TYR A 173 -7.96 -7.82 -2.31
N GLY A 174 -8.29 -8.36 -1.15
CA GLY A 174 -9.60 -8.23 -0.53
C GLY A 174 -9.69 -6.96 0.31
N ARG A 175 -10.81 -6.82 1.02
CA ARG A 175 -11.09 -5.69 1.90
C ARG A 175 -11.74 -6.15 3.19
N GLU A 176 -11.29 -5.57 4.30
CA GLU A 176 -11.96 -5.66 5.60
C GLU A 176 -12.11 -4.24 6.17
N GLY A 177 -13.33 -3.72 6.24
CA GLY A 177 -13.56 -2.34 6.64
C GLY A 177 -12.87 -1.35 5.69
N VAL A 178 -11.93 -0.54 6.16
CA VAL A 178 -11.13 0.38 5.32
C VAL A 178 -9.77 -0.20 4.92
N PHE A 179 -9.45 -1.41 5.36
CA PHE A 179 -8.14 -2.04 5.15
C PHE A 179 -8.12 -2.88 3.88
N GLY A 180 -7.04 -2.76 3.11
CA GLY A 180 -6.70 -3.72 2.05
C GLY A 180 -6.04 -4.96 2.65
N ILE A 181 -6.45 -6.14 2.20
CA ILE A 181 -5.89 -7.42 2.68
C ILE A 181 -5.35 -8.19 1.49
N ALA A 182 -4.06 -8.54 1.53
CA ALA A 182 -3.48 -9.45 0.55
C ALA A 182 -4.08 -10.86 0.71
N LEU A 183 -4.56 -11.42 -0.40
CA LEU A 183 -5.10 -12.77 -0.45
C LEU A 183 -4.01 -13.77 -0.82
N GLU A 184 -3.98 -14.92 -0.14
CA GLU A 184 -3.04 -16.00 -0.43
C GLU A 184 -3.36 -16.68 -1.78
N LYS A 185 -4.65 -16.76 -2.13
CA LYS A 185 -5.14 -17.38 -3.36
C LYS A 185 -6.15 -16.46 -4.04
N PHE A 186 -6.00 -16.30 -5.35
CA PHE A 186 -6.84 -15.41 -6.16
C PHE A 186 -6.80 -15.85 -7.64
N PRO A 187 -7.84 -15.53 -8.43
CA PRO A 187 -7.84 -15.81 -9.87
C PRO A 187 -6.91 -14.86 -10.63
N ASN A 188 -6.47 -15.26 -11.82
CA ASN A 188 -5.68 -14.42 -12.73
C ASN A 188 -6.59 -13.63 -13.68
N THR A 189 -7.70 -13.10 -13.18
CA THR A 189 -8.69 -12.36 -13.99
C THR A 189 -9.08 -11.10 -13.25
N ILE A 190 -9.25 -10.00 -13.99
CA ILE A 190 -9.79 -8.75 -13.44
C ILE A 190 -11.19 -9.02 -12.87
N GLN A 191 -11.45 -8.51 -11.66
CA GLN A 191 -12.75 -8.62 -10.99
C GLN A 191 -13.70 -7.49 -11.38
#